data_AF-A0A949YXS1-F1
#
_entry.id   AF-A0A949YXS1-F1
#
_cell.length_a   1.000
_cell.length_b   1.000
_cell.length_c   1.000
_cell.angle_alpha   90.00
_cell.angle_beta   90.00
_cell.angle_gamma   90.00
#
_symmetry.space_group_name_H-M   'P 1'
#
loop_
_entity.id
_entity.type
_entity.pdbx_description
1 polymer ?
#
loop_
_entity_poly.entity_id
_entity_poly.type
_entity_poly.pdbx_seq_one_letter_code
_entity_poly.pdbx_strand_id
1 'polypeptide(L)'
;MTELRQRMLEELRLRNYSPHTIEVYIRCVANFAQHFRLSPDRLGPEQIREYQLFLVQEKKASWALFNQTVCALRFFYHHVLHRDWMIEHIPYPRHEQKLPVVLSPAEVAAVFEATRNLKHRTILMTIYAAGLRVSEVVNLRVTDIDSQRQIISVRQGKGNKDRQVMLSPKLLEVLRIYWRSSRPRVWLFPGKPAERPIRRETVLTICQRAGEAAHLSKPISPHTLRHSFATHLLEDAIDLRRIQILLGHRNLKTTARYLHVSNLAVRTTVSPLDRLPEPVPPTPAR
;
A
#
# COMPACT_ATOMS: atom_id res chain seq x y z
N MET A 1 -4.32 -29.35 17.53
CA MET A 1 -3.65 -28.69 16.39
C MET A 1 -3.01 -29.82 15.58
N THR A 2 -3.15 -29.89 14.25
CA THR A 2 -2.57 -31.01 13.47
C THR A 2 -1.06 -30.87 13.32
N GLU A 3 -0.33 -31.98 13.23
CA GLU A 3 1.14 -32.00 13.07
C GLU A 3 1.61 -31.18 11.86
N LEU A 4 0.94 -31.35 10.72
CA LEU A 4 1.22 -30.58 9.50
C LEU A 4 1.07 -29.07 9.68
N ARG A 5 0.07 -28.63 10.47
CA ARG A 5 -0.13 -27.22 10.77
C ARG A 5 0.98 -26.67 11.64
N GLN A 6 1.46 -27.45 12.61
CA GLN A 6 2.59 -27.06 13.45
C GLN A 6 3.88 -26.93 12.63
N ARG A 7 4.19 -27.93 11.79
CA ARG A 7 5.36 -27.88 10.92
C ARG A 7 5.33 -26.68 9.97
N MET A 8 4.17 -26.37 9.37
CA MET A 8 4.02 -25.18 8.54
C MET A 8 4.25 -23.88 9.32
N LEU A 9 3.76 -23.78 10.57
CA LEU A 9 4.00 -22.62 11.43
C LEU A 9 5.49 -22.45 11.74
N GLU A 10 6.20 -23.54 12.03
CA GLU A 10 7.65 -23.54 12.28
C GLU A 10 8.42 -23.09 11.04
N GLU A 11 8.16 -23.68 9.88
CA GLU A 11 8.82 -23.32 8.61
C GLU A 11 8.62 -21.84 8.24
N LEU A 12 7.41 -21.31 8.46
CA LEU A 12 7.11 -19.90 8.21
C LEU A 12 7.83 -18.97 9.20
N ARG A 13 7.91 -19.35 10.48
CA ARG A 13 8.63 -18.58 11.51
C ARG A 13 10.13 -18.60 11.27
N LEU A 14 10.72 -19.74 10.93
CA LEU A 14 12.14 -19.90 10.60
C LEU A 14 12.55 -19.00 9.42
N ARG A 15 11.66 -18.84 8.43
CA ARG A 15 11.87 -17.93 7.29
C ARG A 15 11.47 -16.47 7.55
N ASN A 16 11.17 -16.13 8.80
CA ASN A 16 10.88 -14.76 9.23
C ASN A 16 9.68 -14.12 8.50
N TYR A 17 8.63 -14.91 8.23
CA TYR A 17 7.38 -14.39 7.68
C TYR A 17 6.64 -13.55 8.72
N SER A 18 5.92 -12.52 8.26
CA SER A 18 5.12 -11.67 9.16
C SER A 18 3.95 -12.45 9.78
N PRO A 19 3.50 -12.13 11.02
CA PRO A 19 2.36 -12.80 11.65
C PRO A 19 1.11 -12.84 10.78
N HIS A 20 0.84 -11.74 10.07
CA HIS A 20 -0.30 -11.67 9.15
C HIS A 20 -0.15 -12.62 7.95
N THR A 21 1.05 -12.74 7.38
CA THR A 21 1.28 -13.70 6.28
C THR A 21 1.12 -15.14 6.75
N ILE A 22 1.57 -15.44 7.98
CA ILE A 22 1.40 -16.75 8.61
C ILE A 22 -0.10 -17.09 8.70
N GLU A 23 -0.91 -16.21 9.28
CA GLU A 23 -2.35 -16.39 9.39
C GLU A 23 -3.02 -16.61 8.04
N VAL A 24 -2.67 -15.81 7.03
CA VAL A 24 -3.22 -15.92 5.67
C VAL A 24 -2.86 -17.27 5.05
N TYR A 25 -1.60 -17.69 5.12
CA TYR A 25 -1.14 -18.93 4.50
C TYR A 25 -1.78 -20.15 5.14
N ILE A 26 -1.81 -20.20 6.47
CA ILE A 26 -2.46 -21.28 7.21
C ILE A 26 -3.95 -21.36 6.84
N ARG A 27 -4.64 -20.21 6.76
CA ARG A 27 -6.05 -20.17 6.37
C ARG A 27 -6.28 -20.64 4.93
N CYS A 28 -5.41 -20.26 3.99
CA CYS A 28 -5.50 -20.71 2.60
C CYS A 28 -5.37 -22.24 2.48
N VAL A 29 -4.39 -22.84 3.16
CA VAL A 29 -4.20 -24.31 3.16
C VAL A 29 -5.35 -25.02 3.88
N ALA A 30 -5.84 -24.45 4.99
CA ALA A 30 -6.99 -25.01 5.70
C ALA A 30 -8.27 -25.00 4.83
N ASN A 31 -8.55 -23.90 4.13
CA ASN A 31 -9.69 -23.80 3.22
C ASN A 31 -9.61 -24.78 2.05
N PHE A 32 -8.39 -25.04 1.56
CA PHE A 32 -8.14 -26.04 0.52
C PHE A 32 -8.42 -27.46 1.02
N ALA A 33 -7.87 -27.83 2.18
CA ALA A 33 -8.13 -29.13 2.82
C ALA A 33 -9.62 -29.32 3.14
N GLN A 34 -10.30 -28.27 3.60
CA GLN A 34 -11.72 -28.30 3.94
C GLN A 34 -12.60 -28.53 2.71
N HIS A 35 -12.24 -27.99 1.55
CA HIS A 35 -12.99 -28.17 0.30
C HIS A 35 -13.06 -29.64 -0.11
N PHE A 36 -11.93 -30.35 -0.07
CA PHE A 36 -11.88 -31.79 -0.38
C PHE A 36 -12.17 -32.71 0.80
N ARG A 37 -12.33 -32.15 2.01
CA ARG A 37 -12.49 -32.90 3.28
C ARG A 37 -11.40 -33.95 3.48
N LEU A 38 -10.20 -33.65 3.00
CA LEU A 38 -9.03 -34.52 3.05
C LEU A 38 -7.83 -33.76 3.60
N SER A 39 -6.90 -34.50 4.19
CA SER A 39 -5.65 -33.92 4.68
C SER A 39 -4.82 -33.40 3.49
N PRO A 40 -4.25 -32.18 3.57
CA PRO A 40 -3.64 -31.53 2.42
C PRO A 40 -2.38 -32.23 1.88
N ASP A 41 -1.76 -33.12 2.64
CA ASP A 41 -0.67 -33.99 2.20
C ASP A 41 -1.11 -35.12 1.24
N ARG A 42 -2.40 -35.44 1.22
CA ARG A 42 -3.00 -36.44 0.33
C ARG A 42 -3.55 -35.86 -0.97
N LEU A 43 -3.49 -34.54 -1.12
CA LEU A 43 -3.98 -33.83 -2.30
C LEU A 43 -2.83 -33.60 -3.29
N GLY A 44 -3.13 -33.70 -4.59
CA GLY A 44 -2.17 -33.57 -5.68
C GLY A 44 -2.51 -32.45 -6.67
N PRO A 45 -1.82 -32.38 -7.81
CA PRO A 45 -1.99 -31.32 -8.81
C PRO A 45 -3.41 -31.19 -9.34
N GLU A 46 -4.10 -32.31 -9.58
CA GLU A 46 -5.47 -32.29 -10.08
C GLU A 46 -6.41 -31.61 -9.09
N GLN A 47 -6.30 -31.91 -7.79
CA GLN A 47 -7.08 -31.23 -6.75
C GLN A 47 -6.69 -29.75 -6.62
N ILE A 48 -5.42 -29.40 -6.81
CA ILE A 48 -4.99 -28.00 -6.82
C ILE A 48 -5.62 -27.26 -8.00
N ARG A 49 -5.62 -27.86 -9.20
CA ARG A 49 -6.22 -27.31 -10.40
C ARG A 49 -7.74 -27.17 -10.25
N GLU A 50 -8.41 -28.21 -9.75
CA GLU A 50 -9.84 -28.19 -9.46
C GLU A 50 -10.19 -27.09 -8.45
N TYR A 51 -9.40 -26.95 -7.38
CA TYR A 51 -9.62 -25.88 -6.42
C TYR A 51 -9.41 -24.49 -7.00
N GLN A 52 -8.43 -24.32 -7.89
CA GLN A 52 -8.23 -23.06 -8.60
C GLN A 52 -9.43 -22.72 -9.48
N LEU A 53 -9.99 -23.70 -10.20
CA LEU A 53 -11.21 -23.52 -10.99
C LEU A 53 -12.39 -23.16 -10.09
N PHE A 54 -12.59 -23.88 -8.98
CA PHE A 54 -13.58 -23.55 -7.96
C PHE A 54 -13.45 -22.11 -7.45
N LEU A 55 -12.22 -21.66 -7.15
CA LEU A 55 -11.97 -20.29 -6.69
C LEU A 55 -12.39 -19.24 -7.72
N VAL A 56 -12.19 -19.51 -9.02
CA VAL A 56 -12.49 -18.57 -10.10
C VAL A 56 -13.97 -18.61 -10.49
N GLN A 57 -14.53 -19.80 -10.71
CA GLN A 57 -15.84 -19.99 -11.30
C GLN A 57 -16.96 -19.92 -10.26
N GLU A 58 -16.81 -20.61 -9.15
CA GLU A 58 -17.87 -20.74 -8.14
C GLU A 58 -17.73 -19.67 -7.06
N LYS A 59 -16.55 -19.59 -6.42
CA LYS A 59 -16.33 -18.63 -5.33
C LYS A 59 -16.18 -17.19 -5.81
N LYS A 60 -15.92 -16.99 -7.11
CA LYS A 60 -15.61 -15.69 -7.73
C LYS A 60 -14.60 -14.89 -6.88
N ALA A 61 -13.56 -15.58 -6.43
CA ALA A 61 -12.57 -15.05 -5.52
C ALA A 61 -11.83 -13.86 -6.15
N SER A 62 -11.46 -12.90 -5.33
CA SER A 62 -10.58 -11.81 -5.81
C SER A 62 -9.22 -12.37 -6.22
N TRP A 63 -8.60 -11.75 -7.23
CA TRP A 63 -7.25 -12.12 -7.67
C TRP A 63 -6.20 -12.09 -6.55
N ALA A 64 -6.38 -11.19 -5.57
CA ALA A 64 -5.53 -11.14 -4.39
C ALA A 64 -5.63 -12.43 -3.54
N LEU A 65 -6.85 -12.92 -3.30
CA LEU A 65 -7.09 -14.16 -2.57
C LEU A 65 -6.59 -15.38 -3.37
N PHE A 66 -6.81 -15.39 -4.68
CA PHE A 66 -6.29 -16.44 -5.56
C PHE A 66 -4.76 -16.53 -5.46
N ASN A 67 -4.06 -15.40 -5.61
CA ASN A 67 -2.60 -15.34 -5.52
C ASN A 67 -2.07 -15.73 -4.13
N GLN A 68 -2.73 -15.27 -3.06
CA GLN A 68 -2.37 -15.71 -1.70
C GLN A 68 -2.50 -17.22 -1.53
N THR A 69 -3.55 -17.81 -2.11
CA THR A 69 -3.78 -19.26 -2.06
C THR A 69 -2.73 -20.01 -2.85
N VAL A 70 -2.44 -19.59 -4.08
CA VAL A 70 -1.35 -20.14 -4.91
C VAL A 70 -0.01 -20.11 -4.18
N CYS A 71 0.37 -18.96 -3.60
CA CYS A 71 1.61 -18.84 -2.86
C CYS A 71 1.62 -19.73 -1.60
N ALA A 72 0.51 -19.81 -0.87
CA ALA A 72 0.40 -20.64 0.33
C ALA A 72 0.51 -22.13 0.00
N LEU A 73 -0.14 -22.60 -1.07
CA LEU A 73 -0.07 -23.98 -1.53
C LEU A 73 1.34 -24.32 -2.02
N ARG A 74 1.96 -23.47 -2.84
CA ARG A 74 3.35 -23.63 -3.28
C ARG A 74 4.29 -23.72 -2.08
N PHE A 75 4.14 -22.84 -1.09
CA PHE A 75 4.93 -22.87 0.13
C PHE A 75 4.74 -24.20 0.90
N PHE A 76 3.48 -24.61 1.10
CA PHE A 76 3.16 -25.84 1.82
C PHE A 76 3.79 -27.06 1.14
N TYR A 77 3.55 -27.24 -0.14
CA TYR A 77 4.06 -28.41 -0.86
C TYR A 77 5.57 -28.43 -1.02
N HIS A 78 6.19 -27.28 -1.30
CA HIS A 78 7.63 -27.20 -1.50
C HIS A 78 8.41 -27.25 -0.18
N HIS A 79 8.02 -26.47 0.82
CA HIS A 79 8.81 -26.29 2.04
C HIS A 79 8.37 -27.17 3.21
N VAL A 80 7.10 -27.56 3.29
CA VAL A 80 6.60 -28.41 4.40
C VAL A 80 6.62 -29.88 4.00
N LEU A 81 6.23 -30.20 2.76
CA LEU A 81 6.16 -31.57 2.26
C LEU A 81 7.34 -31.98 1.36
N HIS A 82 8.23 -31.05 1.00
CA HIS A 82 9.40 -31.30 0.14
C HIS A 82 9.03 -31.96 -1.22
N ARG A 83 7.95 -31.50 -1.84
CA ARG A 83 7.46 -31.98 -3.15
C ARG A 83 7.65 -30.91 -4.22
N ASP A 84 8.82 -30.91 -4.84
CA ASP A 84 9.26 -29.83 -5.76
C ASP A 84 8.48 -29.78 -7.09
N TRP A 85 7.98 -30.92 -7.57
CA TRP A 85 7.29 -31.05 -8.85
C TRP A 85 5.92 -30.35 -8.92
N MET A 86 5.27 -30.07 -7.77
CA MET A 86 3.94 -29.43 -7.75
C MET A 86 3.95 -27.94 -8.07
N ILE A 87 5.13 -27.32 -8.14
CA ILE A 87 5.28 -25.88 -8.35
C ILE A 87 4.97 -25.47 -9.80
N GLU A 88 5.28 -26.33 -10.76
CA GLU A 88 5.11 -26.07 -12.20
C GLU A 88 3.64 -26.12 -12.64
N HIS A 89 2.84 -26.96 -11.99
CA HIS A 89 1.42 -27.15 -12.32
C HIS A 89 0.48 -26.11 -11.69
N ILE A 90 1.01 -25.13 -10.96
CA ILE A 90 0.24 -24.07 -10.30
C ILE A 90 0.44 -22.76 -11.09
N PRO A 91 -0.42 -22.47 -12.08
CA PRO A 91 -0.27 -21.28 -12.91
C PRO A 91 -0.50 -20.00 -12.09
N TYR A 92 0.34 -19.00 -12.33
CA TYR A 92 0.04 -17.64 -11.90
C TYR A 92 -0.94 -16.99 -12.89
N PRO A 93 -2.00 -16.34 -12.41
CA PRO A 93 -2.88 -15.62 -13.29
C PRO A 93 -2.18 -14.37 -13.84
N ARG A 94 -2.46 -14.04 -15.11
CA ARG A 94 -2.05 -12.76 -15.70
C ARG A 94 -2.79 -11.64 -14.98
N HIS A 95 -2.05 -10.63 -14.52
CA HIS A 95 -2.61 -9.55 -13.73
C HIS A 95 -2.82 -8.31 -14.61
N GLU A 96 -4.04 -7.78 -14.64
CA GLU A 96 -4.30 -6.44 -15.16
C GLU A 96 -3.71 -5.40 -14.19
N GLN A 97 -2.76 -4.58 -14.65
CA GLN A 97 -2.21 -3.50 -13.85
C GLN A 97 -3.10 -2.26 -13.99
N LYS A 98 -3.99 -2.04 -13.01
CA LYS A 98 -4.73 -0.77 -12.93
C LYS A 98 -3.80 0.35 -12.47
N LEU A 99 -3.91 1.51 -13.10
CA LEU A 99 -3.17 2.70 -12.70
C LEU A 99 -3.57 3.11 -11.27
N PRO A 100 -2.61 3.48 -10.41
CA PRO A 100 -2.90 4.02 -9.10
C PRO A 100 -3.84 5.24 -9.19
N VAL A 101 -4.86 5.28 -8.32
CA VAL A 101 -5.70 6.48 -8.17
C VAL A 101 -4.87 7.56 -7.45
N VAL A 102 -4.82 8.75 -8.04
CA VAL A 102 -4.12 9.92 -7.50
C VAL A 102 -5.10 11.09 -7.41
N LEU A 103 -5.12 11.73 -6.23
CA LEU A 103 -5.80 12.99 -5.98
C LEU A 103 -4.90 14.16 -6.42
N SER A 104 -5.48 15.18 -7.04
CA SER A 104 -4.83 16.45 -7.35
C SER A 104 -4.54 17.26 -6.08
N PRO A 105 -3.67 18.29 -6.14
CA PRO A 105 -3.42 19.16 -4.99
C PRO A 105 -4.69 19.83 -4.45
N ALA A 106 -5.62 20.22 -5.32
CA ALA A 106 -6.90 20.82 -4.94
C ALA A 106 -7.82 19.81 -4.23
N GLU A 107 -7.91 18.57 -4.74
CA GLU A 107 -8.66 17.48 -4.09
C GLU A 107 -8.08 17.16 -2.70
N VAL A 108 -6.75 17.15 -2.56
CA VAL A 108 -6.08 16.93 -1.26
C VAL A 108 -6.38 18.06 -0.27
N ALA A 109 -6.35 19.33 -0.72
CA ALA A 109 -6.70 20.47 0.11
C ALA A 109 -8.15 20.38 0.61
N ALA A 110 -9.10 20.08 -0.29
CA ALA A 110 -10.51 19.91 0.05
C ALA A 110 -10.73 18.80 1.09
N VAL A 111 -10.02 17.68 0.99
CA VAL A 111 -10.06 16.58 1.99
C VAL A 111 -9.63 17.07 3.37
N PHE A 112 -8.55 17.86 3.46
CA PHE A 112 -8.09 18.38 4.74
C PHE A 112 -9.10 19.37 5.33
N GLU A 113 -9.61 20.30 4.51
CA GLU A 113 -10.61 21.29 4.93
C GLU A 113 -11.92 20.65 5.39
N ALA A 114 -12.43 19.65 4.67
CA ALA A 114 -13.64 18.92 5.05
C ALA A 114 -13.49 18.13 6.36
N THR A 115 -12.25 17.71 6.71
CA THR A 115 -11.98 16.95 7.93
C THR A 115 -11.97 17.86 9.17
N ARG A 116 -13.14 18.09 9.80
CA ARG A 116 -13.27 19.00 10.95
C ARG A 116 -12.59 18.52 12.24
N ASN A 117 -12.48 17.20 12.45
CA ASN A 117 -11.82 16.67 13.64
C ASN A 117 -10.30 16.87 13.55
N LEU A 118 -9.73 17.64 14.49
CA LEU A 118 -8.31 18.02 14.50
C LEU A 118 -7.37 16.81 14.42
N LYS A 119 -7.63 15.75 15.20
CA LYS A 119 -6.80 14.54 15.19
C LYS A 119 -6.87 13.84 13.84
N HIS A 120 -8.06 13.70 13.27
CA HIS A 120 -8.24 13.05 11.96
C HIS A 120 -7.53 13.83 10.86
N ARG A 121 -7.71 15.17 10.82
CA ARG A 121 -7.03 16.04 9.87
C ARG A 121 -5.51 15.90 9.98
N THR A 122 -4.99 15.93 11.20
CA THR A 122 -3.54 15.78 11.48
C THR A 122 -3.01 14.44 10.97
N ILE A 123 -3.75 13.34 11.16
CA ILE A 123 -3.37 12.01 10.64
C ILE A 123 -3.27 12.04 9.10
N LEU A 124 -4.30 12.56 8.42
CA LEU A 124 -4.32 12.61 6.95
C LEU A 124 -3.20 13.49 6.39
N MET A 125 -2.97 14.66 7.00
CA MET A 125 -1.86 15.55 6.64
C MET A 125 -0.50 14.88 6.86
N THR A 126 -0.34 14.11 7.94
CA THR A 126 0.91 13.38 8.22
C THR A 126 1.18 12.30 7.15
N ILE A 127 0.14 11.56 6.74
CA ILE A 127 0.25 10.55 5.67
C ILE A 127 0.70 11.20 4.37
N TYR A 128 0.05 12.29 3.97
CA TYR A 128 0.35 12.99 2.72
C TYR A 128 1.72 13.66 2.76
N ALA A 129 2.00 14.51 3.76
CA ALA A 129 3.21 15.34 3.77
C ALA A 129 4.52 14.55 3.93
N ALA A 130 4.46 13.35 4.53
CA ALA A 130 5.62 12.49 4.74
C ALA A 130 5.55 11.17 3.95
N GLY A 131 4.52 11.00 3.11
CA GLY A 131 4.30 9.81 2.29
C GLY A 131 4.22 8.51 3.10
N LEU A 132 3.68 8.51 4.32
CA LEU A 132 3.75 7.36 5.22
C LEU A 132 2.77 6.24 4.86
N ARG A 133 3.13 4.98 5.15
CA ARG A 133 2.17 3.87 5.12
C ARG A 133 1.21 3.97 6.29
N VAL A 134 0.01 3.39 6.15
CA VAL A 134 -0.94 3.30 7.28
C VAL A 134 -0.30 2.60 8.50
N SER A 135 0.51 1.56 8.29
CA SER A 135 1.22 0.88 9.37
C SER A 135 2.28 1.74 10.06
N GLU A 136 2.81 2.75 9.39
CA GLU A 136 3.84 3.64 9.91
C GLU A 136 3.19 4.78 10.70
N VAL A 137 2.13 5.40 10.16
CA VAL A 137 1.41 6.49 10.85
C VAL A 137 0.74 6.03 12.13
N VAL A 138 0.19 4.81 12.18
CA VAL A 138 -0.43 4.29 13.40
C VAL A 138 0.59 4.01 14.49
N ASN A 139 1.82 3.66 14.13
CA ASN A 139 2.88 3.29 15.07
C ASN A 139 3.84 4.45 15.38
N LEU A 140 3.53 5.65 14.93
CA LEU A 140 4.35 6.84 15.15
C LEU A 140 4.29 7.26 16.62
N ARG A 141 5.45 7.52 17.22
CA ARG A 141 5.58 7.99 18.60
C ARG A 141 5.81 9.50 18.64
N VAL A 142 5.51 10.12 19.77
CA VAL A 142 5.80 11.55 19.97
C VAL A 142 7.29 11.85 19.82
N THR A 143 8.14 10.94 20.31
CA THR A 143 9.61 11.03 20.21
C THR A 143 10.17 10.87 18.80
N ASP A 144 9.35 10.46 17.82
CA ASP A 144 9.80 10.30 16.44
C ASP A 144 9.81 11.62 15.67
N ILE A 145 9.21 12.68 16.23
CA ILE A 145 9.18 14.01 15.64
C ILE A 145 10.38 14.81 16.15
N ASP A 146 11.37 15.02 15.29
CA ASP A 146 12.50 15.89 15.55
C ASP A 146 12.24 17.26 14.91
N SER A 147 11.74 18.20 15.72
CA SER A 147 11.44 19.55 15.26
C SER A 147 12.68 20.44 15.08
N GLN A 148 13.84 20.06 15.63
CA GLN A 148 15.08 20.81 15.42
C GLN A 148 15.68 20.47 14.07
N ARG A 149 15.70 19.17 13.73
CA ARG A 149 16.23 18.69 12.44
C ARG A 149 15.20 18.68 11.31
N GLN A 150 13.94 19.00 11.60
CA GLN A 150 12.81 18.91 10.66
C GLN A 150 12.68 17.51 10.03
N ILE A 151 12.72 16.48 10.87
CA ILE A 151 12.70 15.07 10.45
C ILE A 151 11.64 14.29 11.25
N ILE A 152 11.03 13.31 10.58
CA ILE A 152 10.22 12.26 11.20
C ILE A 152 10.98 10.93 11.09
N SER A 153 11.22 10.28 12.23
CA SER A 153 11.85 8.96 12.30
C SER A 153 10.82 7.85 12.16
N VAL A 154 10.83 7.13 11.03
CA VAL A 154 9.89 6.04 10.77
C VAL A 154 10.55 4.71 11.13
N ARG A 155 10.13 4.14 12.27
CA ARG A 155 10.62 2.84 12.75
C ARG A 155 9.90 1.68 12.07
N GLN A 156 10.62 0.59 11.80
CA GLN A 156 10.06 -0.67 11.27
C GLN A 156 9.25 -0.50 9.97
N GLY A 157 9.79 0.23 8.99
CA GLY A 157 9.23 0.25 7.63
C GLY A 157 9.24 -1.15 6.98
N LYS A 158 8.57 -1.32 5.83
CA LYS A 158 8.44 -2.62 5.12
C LYS A 158 9.80 -3.34 5.04
N GLY A 159 9.94 -4.41 5.83
CA GLY A 159 11.15 -5.20 5.91
C GLY A 159 12.14 -4.79 7.01
N ASN A 160 11.65 -4.26 8.13
CA ASN A 160 12.39 -3.92 9.36
C ASN A 160 13.57 -2.96 9.15
N LYS A 161 13.41 -1.99 8.25
CA LYS A 161 14.38 -0.91 8.09
C LYS A 161 13.78 0.41 8.53
N ASP A 162 14.53 1.10 9.37
CA ASP A 162 14.21 2.45 9.78
C ASP A 162 14.57 3.42 8.65
N ARG A 163 13.79 4.50 8.53
CA ARG A 163 14.11 5.60 7.61
C ARG A 163 13.70 6.93 8.21
N GLN A 164 14.32 7.98 7.71
CA GLN A 164 13.95 9.35 8.02
C GLN A 164 13.22 9.97 6.83
N VAL A 165 12.20 10.76 7.12
CA VAL A 165 11.46 11.55 6.12
C VAL A 165 11.37 12.99 6.60
N MET A 166 11.17 13.92 5.66
CA MET A 166 11.07 15.34 5.98
C MET A 166 9.87 15.63 6.87
N LEU A 167 10.01 16.63 7.74
CA LEU A 167 8.91 17.27 8.44
C LEU A 167 8.64 18.62 7.79
N SER A 168 7.47 18.76 7.16
CA SER A 168 7.04 20.05 6.62
C SER A 168 6.80 21.05 7.78
N PRO A 169 7.23 22.32 7.67
CA PRO A 169 6.92 23.36 8.66
C PRO A 169 5.42 23.51 8.90
N LYS A 170 4.62 23.45 7.82
CA LYS A 170 3.14 23.46 7.90
C LYS A 170 2.60 22.27 8.70
N LEU A 171 3.19 21.09 8.52
CA LEU A 171 2.80 19.90 9.30
C LEU A 171 3.19 20.06 10.77
N LEU A 172 4.39 20.60 11.06
CA LEU A 172 4.85 20.84 12.42
C LEU A 172 3.92 21.79 13.20
N GLU A 173 3.43 22.85 12.55
CA GLU A 173 2.44 23.77 13.14
C GLU A 173 1.16 23.03 13.54
N VAL A 174 0.60 22.24 12.62
CA VAL A 174 -0.62 21.46 12.90
C VAL A 174 -0.37 20.41 13.99
N LEU A 175 0.78 19.74 13.98
CA LEU A 175 1.17 18.79 15.02
C LEU A 175 1.29 19.47 16.39
N ARG A 176 1.80 20.70 16.46
CA ARG A 176 1.88 21.47 17.72
C ARG A 176 0.50 21.84 18.24
N ILE A 177 -0.41 22.29 17.37
CA ILE A 177 -1.81 22.57 17.73
C ILE A 177 -2.48 21.30 18.28
N TYR A 178 -2.35 20.20 17.55
CA TYR A 178 -2.86 18.89 17.94
C TYR A 178 -2.28 18.41 19.30
N TRP A 179 -0.97 18.54 19.49
CA TRP A 179 -0.30 18.13 20.72
C TRP A 179 -0.76 18.97 21.92
N ARG A 180 -0.94 20.28 21.77
CA ARG A 180 -1.45 21.15 22.84
C ARG A 180 -2.87 20.77 23.28
N SER A 181 -3.73 20.40 22.33
CA SER A 181 -5.13 20.02 22.58
C SER A 181 -5.28 18.63 23.18
N SER A 182 -4.52 17.63 22.69
CA SER A 182 -4.71 16.22 23.05
C SER A 182 -3.65 15.63 23.98
N ARG A 183 -2.52 16.33 24.15
CA ARG A 183 -1.37 15.97 25.01
C ARG A 183 -0.98 14.48 24.94
N PRO A 184 -0.74 13.92 23.74
CA PRO A 184 -0.30 12.53 23.61
C PRO A 184 1.06 12.35 24.29
N ARG A 185 1.25 11.22 24.98
CA ARG A 185 2.49 10.90 25.72
C ARG A 185 3.41 9.96 24.96
N VAL A 186 2.89 8.80 24.54
CA VAL A 186 3.69 7.74 23.90
C VAL A 186 3.44 7.71 22.39
N TRP A 187 2.24 7.33 21.98
CA TRP A 187 1.83 7.32 20.59
C TRP A 187 1.46 8.72 20.14
N LEU A 188 1.95 9.13 18.96
CA LEU A 188 1.54 10.39 18.36
C LEU A 188 0.03 10.42 18.15
N PHE A 189 -0.54 9.31 17.68
CA PHE A 189 -1.99 9.15 17.50
C PHE A 189 -2.53 7.99 18.35
N PRO A 190 -2.91 8.23 19.62
CA PRO A 190 -3.37 7.18 20.53
C PRO A 190 -4.75 6.63 20.13
N GLY A 191 -5.03 5.37 20.41
CA GLY A 191 -6.33 4.72 20.24
C GLY A 191 -7.24 4.93 21.45
N LYS A 192 -8.25 4.06 21.57
CA LYS A 192 -9.04 3.89 22.80
C LYS A 192 -8.86 2.43 23.25
N PRO A 193 -8.21 2.16 24.41
CA PRO A 193 -7.63 3.11 25.37
C PRO A 193 -6.29 3.73 24.87
N ALA A 194 -5.81 4.79 25.54
CA ALA A 194 -4.76 5.69 25.03
C ALA A 194 -3.34 5.06 24.99
N GLU A 195 -3.14 3.95 25.70
CA GLU A 195 -1.89 3.20 25.76
C GLU A 195 -1.63 2.42 24.46
N ARG A 196 -2.66 2.27 23.62
CA ARG A 196 -2.57 1.57 22.32
C ARG A 196 -2.54 2.59 21.19
N PRO A 197 -1.90 2.28 20.06
CA PRO A 197 -2.00 3.11 18.86
C PRO A 197 -3.42 3.09 18.28
N ILE A 198 -3.76 4.11 17.48
CA ILE A 198 -4.97 4.08 16.66
C ILE A 198 -4.94 2.88 15.70
N ARG A 199 -6.09 2.23 15.49
CA ARG A 199 -6.19 1.07 14.62
C ARG A 199 -6.13 1.48 13.14
N ARG A 200 -5.59 0.60 12.29
CA ARG A 200 -5.46 0.86 10.84
C ARG A 200 -6.82 1.03 10.18
N GLU A 201 -7.78 0.24 10.61
CA GLU A 201 -9.17 0.25 10.14
C GLU A 201 -9.81 1.62 10.43
N THR A 202 -9.53 2.20 11.60
CA THR A 202 -10.01 3.55 11.94
C THR A 202 -9.44 4.59 11.00
N VAL A 203 -8.15 4.51 10.64
CA VAL A 203 -7.54 5.44 9.68
C VAL A 203 -8.17 5.29 8.29
N LEU A 204 -8.50 4.07 7.86
CA LEU A 204 -9.23 3.86 6.60
C LEU A 204 -10.62 4.52 6.64
N THR A 205 -11.39 4.33 7.71
CA THR A 205 -12.69 4.98 7.89
C THR A 205 -12.56 6.50 7.92
N ILE A 206 -11.50 7.03 8.52
CA ILE A 206 -11.20 8.48 8.50
C ILE A 206 -11.00 8.97 7.07
N CYS A 207 -10.20 8.27 6.25
CA CYS A 207 -10.03 8.62 4.84
C CYS A 207 -11.38 8.63 4.10
N GLN A 208 -12.17 7.56 4.22
CA GLN A 208 -13.45 7.41 3.52
C GLN A 208 -14.41 8.56 3.86
N ARG A 209 -14.62 8.82 5.15
CA ARG A 209 -15.47 9.93 5.61
C ARG A 209 -14.97 11.30 5.16
N ALA A 210 -13.65 11.49 5.12
CA ALA A 210 -13.07 12.73 4.63
C ALA A 210 -13.29 12.92 3.12
N GLY A 211 -13.22 11.84 2.34
CA GLY A 211 -13.53 11.87 0.91
C GLY A 211 -15.00 12.15 0.62
N GLU A 212 -15.91 11.52 1.38
CA GLU A 212 -17.34 11.79 1.30
C GLU A 212 -17.66 13.24 1.64
N ALA A 213 -17.10 13.75 2.75
CA ALA A 213 -17.29 15.14 3.17
C ALA A 213 -16.67 16.17 2.21
N ALA A 214 -15.66 15.78 1.44
CA ALA A 214 -15.06 16.60 0.40
C ALA A 214 -15.70 16.39 -0.99
N HIS A 215 -16.78 15.60 -1.08
CA HIS A 215 -17.48 15.27 -2.32
C HIS A 215 -16.57 14.73 -3.43
N LEU A 216 -15.57 13.91 -3.06
CA LEU A 216 -14.68 13.31 -4.04
C LEU A 216 -15.40 12.23 -4.85
N SER A 217 -15.23 12.28 -6.18
CA SER A 217 -15.63 11.21 -7.09
C SER A 217 -14.70 10.00 -7.04
N LYS A 218 -13.44 10.21 -6.63
CA LYS A 218 -12.40 9.18 -6.54
C LYS A 218 -12.38 8.52 -5.15
N PRO A 219 -12.14 7.20 -5.07
CA PRO A 219 -11.97 6.54 -3.79
C PRO A 219 -10.67 7.00 -3.10
N ILE A 220 -10.79 7.36 -1.82
CA ILE A 220 -9.67 7.78 -0.99
C ILE A 220 -9.30 6.70 0.05
N SER A 221 -8.01 6.50 0.20
CA SER A 221 -7.42 5.61 1.20
C SER A 221 -6.04 6.17 1.62
N PRO A 222 -5.42 5.64 2.68
CA PRO A 222 -4.04 6.00 3.02
C PRO A 222 -3.06 5.75 1.86
N HIS A 223 -3.31 4.72 1.04
CA HIS A 223 -2.52 4.45 -0.15
C HIS A 223 -2.74 5.51 -1.23
N THR A 224 -3.96 5.98 -1.45
CA THR A 224 -4.26 7.07 -2.38
C THR A 224 -3.49 8.34 -2.00
N LEU A 225 -3.51 8.75 -0.73
CA LEU A 225 -2.76 9.92 -0.25
C LEU A 225 -1.25 9.77 -0.44
N ARG A 226 -0.73 8.58 -0.15
CA ARG A 226 0.69 8.27 -0.36
C ARG A 226 1.07 8.24 -1.84
N HIS A 227 0.18 7.77 -2.71
CA HIS A 227 0.38 7.81 -4.16
C HIS A 227 0.38 9.25 -4.66
N SER A 228 -0.56 10.09 -4.20
CA SER A 228 -0.57 11.53 -4.48
C SER A 228 0.73 12.21 -4.06
N PHE A 229 1.22 11.96 -2.85
CA PHE A 229 2.52 12.48 -2.42
C PHE A 229 3.65 12.13 -3.40
N ALA A 230 3.74 10.85 -3.80
CA ALA A 230 4.80 10.39 -4.69
C ALA A 230 4.68 10.99 -6.10
N THR A 231 3.47 11.06 -6.64
CA THR A 231 3.21 11.65 -7.96
C THR A 231 3.46 13.14 -7.96
N HIS A 232 3.05 13.88 -6.92
CA HIS A 232 3.31 15.31 -6.83
C HIS A 232 4.80 15.63 -6.71
N LEU A 233 5.57 14.87 -5.91
CA LEU A 233 7.02 15.04 -5.90
C LEU A 233 7.64 14.78 -7.27
N LEU A 234 7.14 13.78 -8.00
CA LEU A 234 7.62 13.49 -9.35
C LEU A 234 7.26 14.61 -10.33
N GLU A 235 6.07 15.20 -10.21
CA GLU A 235 5.63 16.37 -10.99
C GLU A 235 6.44 17.63 -10.67
N ASP A 236 6.93 17.76 -9.43
CA ASP A 236 7.87 18.80 -9.00
C ASP A 236 9.34 18.49 -9.42
N ALA A 237 9.52 17.57 -10.38
CA ALA A 237 10.81 17.14 -10.91
C ALA A 237 11.79 16.57 -9.86
N ILE A 238 11.28 16.06 -8.74
CA ILE A 238 12.12 15.34 -7.77
C ILE A 238 12.50 13.98 -8.34
N ASP A 239 13.80 13.70 -8.30
CA ASP A 239 14.38 12.47 -8.80
C ASP A 239 13.76 11.18 -8.18
N LEU A 240 13.57 10.16 -9.02
CA LEU A 240 12.91 8.91 -8.66
C LEU A 240 13.65 8.15 -7.56
N ARG A 241 14.98 8.24 -7.48
CA ARG A 241 15.77 7.62 -6.39
C ARG A 241 15.49 8.31 -5.07
N ARG A 242 15.37 9.65 -5.04
CA ARG A 242 14.96 10.38 -3.83
C ARG A 242 13.57 9.96 -3.35
N ILE A 243 12.60 9.90 -4.26
CA ILE A 243 11.23 9.44 -3.95
C ILE A 243 11.25 8.00 -3.42
N GLN A 244 12.05 7.12 -4.00
CA GLN A 244 12.21 5.73 -3.55
C GLN A 244 12.72 5.61 -2.11
N ILE A 245 13.69 6.46 -1.73
CA ILE A 245 14.23 6.53 -0.36
C ILE A 245 13.16 7.03 0.62
N LEU A 246 12.49 8.15 0.29
CA LEU A 246 11.44 8.75 1.13
C LEU A 246 10.28 7.79 1.40
N LEU A 247 9.88 7.05 0.38
CA LEU A 247 8.84 6.03 0.49
C LEU A 247 9.36 4.74 1.16
N GLY A 248 10.67 4.52 1.24
CA GLY A 248 11.24 3.27 1.74
C GLY A 248 10.78 2.08 0.88
N HIS A 249 10.88 2.19 -0.43
CA HIS A 249 10.65 1.08 -1.35
C HIS A 249 11.94 0.27 -1.52
N ARG A 250 11.90 -1.06 -1.38
CA ARG A 250 13.09 -1.89 -1.58
C ARG A 250 13.52 -2.00 -3.04
N ASN A 251 12.56 -1.94 -3.96
CA ASN A 251 12.78 -2.10 -5.39
C ASN A 251 12.28 -0.85 -6.13
N LEU A 252 13.15 -0.27 -6.97
CA LEU A 252 12.84 0.90 -7.78
C LEU A 252 11.63 0.66 -8.71
N LYS A 253 11.40 -0.58 -9.17
CA LYS A 253 10.22 -0.96 -9.95
C LYS A 253 8.90 -0.61 -9.25
N THR A 254 8.88 -0.62 -7.92
CA THR A 254 7.68 -0.21 -7.16
C THR A 254 7.45 1.29 -7.24
N THR A 255 8.52 2.09 -7.26
CA THR A 255 8.46 3.55 -7.39
C THR A 255 8.23 3.97 -8.84
N ALA A 256 8.79 3.24 -9.82
CA ALA A 256 8.59 3.46 -11.25
C ALA A 256 7.11 3.42 -11.66
N ARG A 257 6.23 2.76 -10.87
CA ARG A 257 4.78 2.80 -11.07
C ARG A 257 4.21 4.22 -11.12
N TYR A 258 4.83 5.19 -10.45
CA TYR A 258 4.40 6.59 -10.47
C TYR A 258 4.72 7.31 -11.78
N LEU A 259 5.70 6.83 -12.57
CA LEU A 259 6.02 7.39 -13.87
C LEU A 259 4.86 7.28 -14.86
N HIS A 260 4.03 6.24 -14.73
CA HIS A 260 2.85 6.06 -15.59
C HIS A 260 1.67 6.96 -15.23
N VAL A 261 1.71 7.59 -14.05
CA VAL A 261 0.62 8.45 -13.56
C VAL A 261 1.01 9.92 -13.64
N SER A 262 2.30 10.24 -13.48
CA SER A 262 2.80 11.60 -13.67
C SER A 262 2.71 11.99 -15.15
N ASN A 263 2.12 13.15 -15.41
CA ASN A 263 2.11 13.75 -16.74
C ASN A 263 3.35 14.61 -17.00
N LEU A 264 4.38 14.59 -16.14
CA LEU A 264 5.54 15.46 -16.28
C LEU A 264 6.19 15.29 -17.66
N ALA A 265 6.52 14.05 -18.05
CA ALA A 265 7.13 13.78 -19.33
C ALA A 265 6.25 14.24 -20.51
N VAL A 266 4.93 14.05 -20.42
CA VAL A 266 3.99 14.49 -21.48
C VAL A 266 3.93 16.02 -21.56
N ARG A 267 3.88 16.70 -20.41
CA ARG A 267 3.79 18.18 -20.34
C ARG A 267 5.07 18.89 -20.75
N THR A 268 6.23 18.32 -20.46
CA THR A 268 7.53 18.93 -20.79
C THR A 268 8.07 18.51 -22.15
N THR A 269 7.45 17.52 -22.81
CA THR A 269 7.84 17.12 -24.16
C THR A 269 7.20 18.06 -25.16
N VAL A 270 8.03 18.88 -25.81
CA VAL A 270 7.61 19.71 -26.96
C VAL A 270 7.22 18.80 -28.12
N SER A 271 6.08 19.05 -28.74
CA SER A 271 5.64 18.27 -29.90
C SER A 271 6.61 18.46 -31.06
N PRO A 272 6.98 17.40 -31.82
CA PRO A 272 7.72 17.58 -33.05
C PRO A 272 7.02 18.49 -34.06
N LEU A 273 5.67 18.58 -34.01
CA LEU A 273 4.88 19.50 -34.83
C LEU A 273 5.27 20.96 -34.59
N ASP A 274 5.52 21.33 -33.33
CA ASP A 274 5.90 22.69 -32.94
C ASP A 274 7.31 23.07 -33.42
N ARG A 275 8.06 22.11 -33.96
CA ARG A 275 9.38 22.32 -34.58
C ARG A 275 9.32 22.43 -36.10
N LEU A 276 8.16 22.16 -36.70
CA LEU A 276 7.96 22.34 -38.13
C LEU A 276 7.70 23.82 -38.44
N PRO A 277 8.12 24.31 -39.62
CA PRO A 277 7.71 25.63 -40.08
C PRO A 277 6.19 25.73 -40.19
N GLU A 278 5.63 26.93 -40.01
CA GLU A 278 4.19 27.14 -40.10
C GLU A 278 3.66 26.63 -41.46
N PRO A 279 2.59 25.83 -41.47
CA PRO A 279 2.01 25.37 -42.71
C PRO A 279 1.46 26.56 -43.49
N VAL A 280 1.87 26.68 -44.76
CA VAL A 280 1.26 27.65 -45.68
C VAL A 280 -0.22 27.29 -45.81
N PRO A 281 -1.15 28.20 -45.51
CA PRO A 281 -2.57 27.90 -45.61
C PRO A 281 -2.91 27.52 -47.05
N PRO A 282 -3.72 26.46 -47.26
CA PRO A 282 -4.08 26.03 -48.60
C PRO A 282 -4.84 27.15 -49.31
N THR A 283 -4.42 27.49 -50.53
CA THR A 283 -5.15 28.40 -51.39
C THR A 283 -6.53 27.80 -51.68
N PRO A 284 -7.64 28.51 -51.42
CA PRO A 284 -8.96 27.98 -51.72
C PRO A 284 -9.04 27.67 -53.22
N ALA A 285 -9.48 26.45 -53.54
CA ALA A 285 -9.74 26.04 -54.92
C ALA A 285 -10.83 26.94 -55.51
N ARG A 286 -10.56 27.50 -56.69
CA ARG A 286 -11.54 28.27 -57.47
C ARG A 286 -12.61 27.37 -58.05
#